data_AF-A0A5Y8Y574-F1
#
_entry.id   AF-A0A5Y8Y574-F1
#
_cell.length_a   1.000
_cell.length_b   1.000
_cell.length_c   1.000
_cell.angle_alpha   90.00
_cell.angle_beta   90.00
_cell.angle_gamma   90.00
#
_symmetry.space_group_name_H-M   'P 1'
#
loop_
_entity.id
_entity.type
_entity.pdbx_description
1 polymer ?
#
loop_
_entity_poly.entity_id
_entity_poly.type
_entity_poly.pdbx_seq_one_letter_code
_entity_poly.pdbx_strand_id
1 'polypeptide(L)'
;MAITSPVIYHIGYIAIILFETFITLTALKGAYDMFKARNLDAQSFHNAKIFGIISLTCCCILWFFAFQVVAAEWFGMWMSKVWNGLPDATRLVTYMFLALIFISLKNDD
;
A
#
# COMPACT_ATOMS: atom_id res chain seq x y z
N MET A 1 -13.24 -10.65 -27.06
CA MET A 1 -13.14 -9.18 -27.21
C MET A 1 -11.87 -8.74 -26.51
N ALA A 2 -10.79 -8.55 -27.27
CA ALA A 2 -9.63 -7.85 -26.73
C ALA A 2 -10.04 -6.39 -26.54
N ILE A 3 -9.91 -5.84 -25.34
CA ILE A 3 -10.09 -4.41 -25.14
C ILE A 3 -8.87 -3.72 -25.79
N THR A 4 -8.89 -3.53 -27.11
CA THR A 4 -7.88 -2.82 -27.90
C THR A 4 -8.07 -1.31 -27.81
N SER A 5 -8.49 -0.79 -26.65
CA SER A 5 -8.55 0.65 -26.41
C SER A 5 -7.34 1.05 -25.56
N PRO A 6 -6.32 1.69 -26.15
CA PRO A 6 -5.13 2.17 -25.41
C PRO A 6 -5.52 3.05 -24.22
N VAL A 7 -6.65 3.75 -24.32
CA VAL A 7 -7.17 4.67 -23.32
C VAL A 7 -7.44 3.98 -21.98
N ILE A 8 -7.99 2.77 -21.98
CA ILE A 8 -8.38 2.06 -20.74
C ILE A 8 -7.14 1.63 -19.94
N TYR A 9 -6.11 1.14 -20.63
CA TYR A 9 -4.85 0.78 -19.99
C TYR A 9 -4.11 2.03 -19.48
N HIS A 10 -4.12 3.14 -20.24
CA HIS A 10 -3.52 4.40 -19.79
C HIS A 10 -4.21 4.97 -18.56
N ILE A 11 -5.54 4.94 -18.48
CA ILE A 11 -6.28 5.39 -17.29
C ILE A 11 -5.92 4.54 -16.07
N GLY A 12 -5.92 3.21 -16.21
CA GLY A 12 -5.55 2.31 -15.12
C GLY A 12 -4.11 2.54 -14.64
N TYR A 13 -3.18 2.68 -15.58
CA TYR A 13 -1.77 2.95 -15.28
C TYR A 13 -1.55 4.30 -14.57
N ILE A 14 -2.18 5.37 -15.06
CA ILE A 14 -2.11 6.69 -14.43
C ILE A 14 -2.74 6.66 -13.04
N ALA A 15 -3.87 5.97 -12.87
CA ALA A 15 -4.53 5.82 -11.57
C ALA A 15 -3.61 5.12 -10.55
N ILE A 16 -2.90 4.06 -10.95
CA ILE A 16 -1.93 3.37 -10.09
C ILE A 16 -0.79 4.33 -9.73
N ILE A 17 -0.20 5.04 -10.69
CA ILE A 17 0.89 6.00 -10.42
C ILE A 17 0.46 7.09 -9.44
N LEU A 18 -0.73 7.67 -9.64
CA LEU A 18 -1.24 8.71 -8.74
C LEU A 18 -1.46 8.16 -7.33
N PHE A 19 -1.95 6.92 -7.22
CA PHE A 19 -2.17 6.27 -5.94
C PHE A 19 -0.85 5.92 -5.24
N GLU A 20 0.14 5.40 -5.96
CA GLU A 20 1.49 5.14 -5.45
C GLU A 20 2.20 6.43 -5.03
N THR A 21 2.00 7.52 -5.78
CA THR A 21 2.53 8.84 -5.44
C THR A 21 1.89 9.33 -4.13
N PHE A 22 0.57 9.20 -3.98
CA PHE A 22 -0.14 9.53 -2.74
C PHE A 22 0.35 8.70 -1.55
N ILE A 23 0.51 7.39 -1.73
CA ILE A 23 1.09 6.49 -0.73
C ILE A 23 2.49 6.96 -0.34
N THR A 24 3.34 7.27 -1.32
CA THR A 24 4.72 7.70 -1.06
C THR A 24 4.77 9.00 -0.27
N LEU A 25 3.95 9.99 -0.64
CA LEU A 25 3.89 11.27 0.07
C LEU A 25 3.38 11.10 1.51
N THR A 26 2.35 10.29 1.72
CA THR A 26 1.82 10.00 3.07
C THR A 26 2.79 9.18 3.91
N ALA A 27 3.50 8.22 3.30
CA ALA A 27 4.53 7.42 3.97
C ALA A 27 5.73 8.28 4.40
N LEU A 28 6.23 9.14 3.52
CA LEU A 28 7.31 10.09 3.85
C LEU A 28 6.88 11.04 4.97
N LYS A 29 5.65 11.56 4.92
CA LYS A 29 5.11 12.41 5.97
C LYS A 29 4.99 11.67 7.30
N GLY A 30 4.47 10.45 7.29
CA GLY A 30 4.36 9.61 8.49
C GLY A 30 5.72 9.26 9.09
N ALA A 31 6.69 8.89 8.26
CA ALA A 31 8.06 8.61 8.70
C ALA A 31 8.70 9.86 9.32
N TYR A 32 8.54 11.02 8.69
CA TYR A 32 9.05 12.29 9.21
C TYR A 32 8.39 12.68 10.53
N ASP A 33 7.06 12.56 10.63
CA ASP A 33 6.31 12.90 11.84
C ASP A 33 6.71 12.00 13.02
N MET A 34 6.78 10.68 12.80
CA MET A 34 7.22 9.74 13.82
C MET A 34 8.67 9.98 14.23
N PHE A 35 9.55 10.30 13.28
CA PHE A 35 10.95 10.60 13.57
C PHE A 35 11.09 11.88 14.41
N LYS A 36 10.29 12.91 14.13
CA LYS A 36 10.28 14.15 14.91
C LYS A 36 9.66 13.95 16.30
N ALA A 37 8.62 13.13 16.40
CA ALA A 37 7.90 12.87 17.64
C ALA A 37 8.53 11.79 18.54
N ARG A 38 9.66 11.19 18.14
CA ARG A 38 10.31 10.06 18.84
C ARG A 38 10.70 10.31 20.30
N ASN A 39 10.90 11.57 20.68
CA ASN A 39 11.28 11.99 22.04
C ASN A 39 10.14 12.74 22.75
N LEU A 40 8.95 12.80 22.15
CA LEU A 40 7.78 13.44 22.75
C LEU A 40 7.00 12.44 23.61
N ASP A 41 5.99 12.94 24.32
CA ASP A 41 5.07 12.13 25.11
C ASP A 41 4.30 11.12 24.24
N ALA A 42 3.76 10.08 24.88
CA ALA A 42 3.05 8.99 24.21
C ALA A 42 1.86 9.47 23.37
N GLN A 43 1.16 10.53 23.80
CA GLN A 43 0.02 11.09 23.08
C GLN A 43 0.44 11.81 21.80
N SER A 44 1.51 12.60 21.87
CA SER A 44 2.13 13.27 20.72
C SER A 44 2.68 12.27 19.71
N PHE A 45 3.31 11.18 20.17
CA PHE A 45 3.76 10.10 19.29
C PHE A 45 2.58 9.36 18.65
N HIS A 46 1.49 9.12 19.39
CA HIS A 46 0.29 8.49 18.85
C HIS A 46 -0.29 9.29 17.67
N ASN A 47 -0.37 10.61 17.79
CA ASN A 47 -0.84 11.49 16.71
C ASN A 47 0.09 11.47 15.50
N ALA A 48 1.40 11.33 15.71
CA ALA A 48 2.39 11.26 14.63
C ALA A 48 2.27 9.98 13.77
N LYS A 49 1.63 8.92 14.28
CA LYS A 49 1.45 7.65 13.57
C LYS A 49 0.37 7.69 12.47
N ILE A 50 -0.53 8.68 12.50
CA ILE A 50 -1.71 8.74 11.62
C ILE A 50 -1.33 8.62 10.14
N PHE A 51 -0.37 9.42 9.67
CA PHE A 51 0.04 9.38 8.25
C PHE A 51 0.73 8.05 7.88
N GLY A 52 1.47 7.44 8.82
CA GLY A 52 2.03 6.10 8.64
C GLY A 52 0.95 5.04 8.48
N ILE A 53 -0.08 5.05 9.33
CA ILE A 53 -1.24 4.15 9.26
C ILE A 53 -2.00 4.33 7.93
N ILE A 54 -2.27 5.58 7.53
CA ILE A 54 -2.93 5.87 6.25
C ILE A 54 -2.13 5.30 5.08
N SER A 55 -0.83 5.58 5.03
CA SER A 55 0.02 5.11 3.93
C SER A 55 0.07 3.59 3.82
N LEU A 56 0.24 2.89 4.95
CA LEU A 56 0.28 1.43 5.00
C LEU A 56 -1.08 0.79 4.66
N THR A 57 -2.18 1.42 5.08
CA THR A 57 -3.53 0.96 4.72
C THR A 57 -3.78 1.11 3.22
N CYS A 58 -3.43 2.25 2.62
CA CYS A 58 -3.51 2.46 1.18
C CYS A 58 -2.63 1.48 0.42
N CYS A 59 -1.41 1.23 0.89
CA CYS A 59 -0.52 0.19 0.37
C CYS A 59 -1.19 -1.20 0.37
N CYS A 60 -1.80 -1.59 1.49
CA CYS A 60 -2.53 -2.85 1.59
C CYS A 60 -3.67 -2.89 0.57
N ILE A 61 -4.46 -1.82 0.43
CA ILE A 61 -5.56 -1.76 -0.54
C ILE A 61 -5.04 -1.91 -1.98
N LEU A 62 -3.98 -1.19 -2.35
CA LEU A 62 -3.42 -1.27 -3.70
C LEU A 62 -2.95 -2.69 -4.00
N TRP A 63 -2.07 -3.24 -3.16
CA TRP A 63 -1.45 -4.53 -3.44
C TRP A 63 -2.38 -5.72 -3.23
N PHE A 64 -3.24 -5.69 -2.21
CA PHE A 64 -4.21 -6.76 -1.96
C PHE A 64 -5.36 -6.67 -2.97
N PHE A 65 -6.09 -5.56 -2.99
CA PHE A 65 -7.32 -5.47 -3.78
C PHE A 65 -7.03 -5.29 -5.28
N ALA A 66 -6.15 -4.35 -5.65
CA ALA A 66 -5.93 -4.09 -7.09
C ALA A 66 -5.11 -5.21 -7.75
N PHE A 67 -4.07 -5.74 -7.09
CA PHE A 67 -3.22 -6.77 -7.69
C PHE A 67 -3.67 -8.20 -7.39
N GLN A 68 -3.90 -8.57 -6.12
CA GLN A 68 -4.24 -9.95 -5.80
C GLN A 68 -5.71 -10.30 -6.11
N VAL A 69 -6.66 -9.37 -5.94
CA VAL A 69 -8.08 -9.64 -6.25
C VAL A 69 -8.39 -9.31 -7.70
N VAL A 70 -8.20 -8.06 -8.13
CA VAL A 70 -8.59 -7.64 -9.48
C VAL A 70 -7.64 -8.17 -10.54
N ALA A 71 -6.33 -7.95 -10.39
CA ALA A 71 -5.40 -8.31 -11.46
C ALA A 71 -5.19 -9.83 -11.58
N ALA A 72 -5.17 -10.57 -10.47
CA ALA A 72 -5.01 -12.02 -10.52
C ALA A 72 -6.17 -12.71 -11.24
N GLU A 73 -7.41 -12.30 -10.95
CA GLU A 73 -8.62 -12.85 -11.57
C GLU A 73 -8.75 -12.40 -13.04
N TRP A 74 -8.61 -11.09 -13.31
CA TRP A 74 -8.89 -10.53 -14.64
C TRP A 74 -7.80 -10.85 -15.67
N PHE A 75 -6.53 -10.93 -15.25
CA PHE A 75 -5.42 -11.27 -16.13
C PHE A 75 -5.01 -12.74 -16.04
N GLY A 76 -5.67 -13.55 -15.20
CA GLY A 76 -5.32 -14.96 -15.00
C GLY A 76 -3.87 -15.16 -14.55
N MET A 77 -3.33 -14.23 -13.74
CA MET A 77 -1.91 -14.25 -13.34
C MET A 77 -1.53 -15.57 -12.63
N TRP A 78 -2.48 -16.16 -11.91
CA TRP A 78 -2.32 -17.43 -11.24
C TRP A 78 -2.10 -18.62 -12.20
N MET A 79 -2.56 -18.52 -13.45
CA MET A 79 -2.41 -19.56 -14.48
C MET A 79 -1.17 -19.35 -15.36
N SER A 80 -0.62 -18.14 -15.38
CA SER A 80 0.53 -17.80 -16.22
C SER A 80 1.85 -18.24 -15.58
N LYS A 81 2.58 -19.17 -16.23
CA LYS A 81 3.93 -19.56 -15.79
C LYS A 81 5.00 -18.50 -16.05
N VAL A 82 4.74 -17.54 -16.94
CA VAL A 82 5.70 -16.51 -17.36
C VAL A 82 5.45 -15.17 -16.65
N TRP A 83 4.21 -14.90 -16.25
CA TRP A 83 3.80 -13.60 -15.71
C TRP A 83 2.90 -13.76 -14.47
N ASN A 84 3.50 -14.26 -13.38
CA ASN A 84 2.83 -14.44 -12.10
C ASN A 84 3.40 -13.49 -11.03
N GLY A 85 2.81 -12.30 -10.91
CA GLY A 85 3.15 -11.32 -9.86
C GLY A 85 2.48 -11.59 -8.51
N LEU A 86 1.67 -12.65 -8.39
CA LEU A 86 0.91 -12.96 -7.18
C LEU A 86 1.82 -13.25 -5.96
N PRO A 87 2.93 -14.02 -6.08
CA PRO A 87 3.84 -14.26 -4.96
C PRO A 87 4.49 -12.97 -4.44
N ASP A 88 4.85 -12.04 -5.32
CA ASP A 88 5.45 -10.77 -4.95
C ASP A 88 4.43 -9.84 -4.28
N ALA A 89 3.23 -9.72 -4.84
CA ALA A 89 2.13 -8.96 -4.23
C ALA A 89 1.78 -9.50 -2.84
N THR A 90 1.73 -10.84 -2.69
CA THR A 90 1.49 -11.49 -1.39
C THR A 90 2.55 -11.12 -0.35
N ARG A 91 3.83 -11.16 -0.73
CA ARG A 91 4.94 -10.75 0.15
C ARG A 91 4.84 -9.29 0.56
N LEU A 92 4.56 -8.39 -0.39
CA LEU A 92 4.42 -6.96 -0.11
C LEU A 92 3.29 -6.68 0.87
N VAL A 93 2.10 -7.25 0.62
CA VAL A 93 0.95 -7.12 1.54
C VAL A 93 1.30 -7.66 2.92
N THR A 94 1.98 -8.81 3.00
CA THR A 94 2.38 -9.41 4.28
C THR A 94 3.28 -8.46 5.08
N TYR A 95 4.32 -7.90 4.48
CA TYR A 95 5.22 -6.98 5.17
C TYR A 95 4.52 -5.68 5.58
N MET A 96 3.71 -5.11 4.69
CA MET A 96 2.99 -3.87 4.96
C MET A 96 1.93 -4.05 6.05
N PHE A 97 1.24 -5.20 6.06
CA PHE A 97 0.23 -5.51 7.06
C PHE A 97 0.84 -5.75 8.44
N LEU A 98 1.98 -6.45 8.51
CA LEU A 98 2.72 -6.60 9.77
C LEU A 98 3.22 -5.25 10.30
N ALA A 99 3.74 -4.39 9.43
CA ALA A 99 4.14 -3.03 9.80
C ALA A 99 2.93 -2.21 10.28
N LEU A 100 1.78 -2.34 9.64
CA LEU A 100 0.53 -1.69 10.02
C LEU A 100 0.04 -2.14 11.39
N ILE A 101 0.12 -3.44 11.70
CA ILE A 101 -0.19 -3.95 13.03
C ILE A 101 0.76 -3.31 14.04
N PHE A 102 2.07 -3.38 13.81
CA PHE A 102 3.08 -2.87 14.73
C PHE A 102 2.88 -1.39 15.06
N ILE A 103 2.67 -0.54 14.06
CA ILE A 103 2.43 0.90 14.29
C ILE A 103 1.06 1.19 14.92
N SER A 104 0.05 0.36 14.63
CA SER A 104 -1.30 0.54 15.18
C SER A 104 -1.42 0.12 16.64
N LEU A 105 -0.49 -0.69 17.15
CA LEU A 105 -0.43 -1.00 18.58
C LEU A 105 -0.30 0.28 19.39
N LYS A 106 -1.02 0.33 20.51
CA LYS A 106 -0.91 1.44 21.45
C LYS A 106 0.45 1.34 22.14
N ASN A 107 1.14 2.46 22.23
CA ASN A 107 2.25 2.56 23.15
C ASN A 107 1.59 2.81 24.50
N ASP A 108 1.35 1.75 25.27
CA ASP A 108 0.91 1.89 26.65
C ASP A 108 2.08 2.45 27.48
N ASP A 109 1.75 3.34 28.43
CA ASP A 109 2.69 3.98 29.36
C ASP A 109 3.39 2.94 30.28
#